data_AF-A0A9E2L8I5-F1
#
_entry.id   AF-A0A9E2L8I5-F1
#
_cell.length_a   1.000
_cell.length_b   1.000
_cell.length_c   1.000
_cell.angle_alpha   90.00
_cell.angle_beta   90.00
_cell.angle_gamma   90.00
#
_symmetry.space_group_name_H-M   'P 1'
#
loop_
_entity.id
_entity.type
_entity.pdbx_description
1 polymer ?
#
loop_
_entity_poly.entity_id
_entity_poly.type
_entity_poly.pdbx_seq_one_letter_code
_entity_poly.pdbx_strand_id
1 'polypeptide(L)'
;RRVTDQYPSLMTYALMQDDGFVGFITCWQGPDFVYVEHFATVPEVRGKGIGSEVLDRLSALYAYPLVLEVELPLEEMAQRRIGFYRRNGFALWENSHYVQPPYQKTCNPIALYLMVRGTGLDEVSDFKRIRKWLYQEVYQCPDFELQLPL
;
A
#
# COMPACT_ATOMS: atom_id res chain seq x y z
N ARG A 1 -13.65 19.68 6.71
CA ARG A 1 -14.06 18.82 7.84
C ARG A 1 -13.36 17.48 7.63
N ARG A 2 -12.33 17.15 8.43
CA ARG A 2 -11.58 15.89 8.25
C ARG A 2 -12.51 14.74 8.64
N VAL A 3 -12.70 13.79 7.73
CA VAL A 3 -13.46 12.55 8.00
C VAL A 3 -12.59 11.54 8.77
N THR A 4 -11.31 11.86 8.99
CA THR A 4 -10.27 10.99 9.58
C THR A 4 -10.21 11.03 11.12
N ASP A 5 -11.07 11.80 11.80
CA ASP A 5 -10.97 12.00 13.26
C ASP A 5 -11.17 10.72 14.10
N GLN A 6 -11.62 9.61 13.48
CA GLN A 6 -11.74 8.29 14.13
C GLN A 6 -10.46 7.44 14.05
N TYR A 7 -9.52 7.76 13.14
CA TYR A 7 -8.28 7.00 12.94
C TYR A 7 -7.11 7.99 12.86
N PRO A 8 -6.52 8.38 14.01
CA PRO A 8 -5.48 9.42 14.04
C PRO A 8 -4.22 9.05 13.25
N SER A 9 -4.03 7.76 12.94
CA SER A 9 -2.93 7.23 12.12
C SER A 9 -3.22 7.23 10.61
N LEU A 10 -4.45 7.55 10.17
CA LEU A 10 -4.83 7.61 8.76
C LEU A 10 -4.66 9.04 8.21
N MET A 11 -3.79 9.17 7.21
CA MET A 11 -3.56 10.40 6.47
C MET A 11 -4.08 10.27 5.05
N THR A 12 -4.91 11.23 4.63
CA THR A 12 -5.38 11.35 3.25
C THR A 12 -4.80 12.61 2.61
N TYR A 13 -4.15 12.43 1.46
CA TYR A 13 -3.62 13.54 0.66
C TYR A 13 -4.38 13.62 -0.66
N ALA A 14 -4.91 14.80 -0.97
CA ALA A 14 -5.40 15.11 -2.31
C ALA A 14 -4.20 15.50 -3.19
N LEU A 15 -4.16 14.97 -4.41
CA LEU A 15 -3.17 15.28 -5.41
C LEU A 15 -3.73 16.37 -6.31
N MET A 16 -3.04 17.50 -6.38
CA MET A 16 -3.47 18.68 -7.12
C MET A 16 -2.43 19.05 -8.18
N GLN A 17 -2.87 19.42 -9.38
CA GLN A 17 -2.05 19.99 -10.45
C GLN A 17 -2.83 21.14 -11.09
N ASP A 18 -2.20 22.32 -11.21
CA ASP A 18 -2.82 23.54 -11.76
C ASP A 18 -4.21 23.83 -11.17
N ASP A 19 -4.33 23.73 -9.84
CA ASP A 19 -5.57 23.85 -9.05
C ASP A 19 -6.66 22.80 -9.34
N GLY A 20 -6.38 21.82 -10.20
CA GLY A 20 -7.25 20.68 -10.49
C GLY A 20 -6.94 19.44 -9.65
N PHE A 21 -7.98 18.72 -9.23
CA PHE A 21 -7.84 17.40 -8.59
C PHE A 21 -7.40 16.35 -9.61
N VAL A 22 -6.29 15.67 -9.33
CA VAL A 22 -5.74 14.63 -10.21
C VAL A 22 -5.63 13.25 -9.56
N GLY A 23 -5.99 13.13 -8.29
CA GLY A 23 -5.96 11.86 -7.57
C GLY A 23 -5.88 12.01 -6.07
N PHE A 24 -5.69 10.90 -5.39
CA PHE A 24 -5.48 10.87 -3.95
C PHE A 24 -4.57 9.73 -3.53
N ILE A 25 -4.03 9.85 -2.33
CA ILE A 25 -3.30 8.78 -1.65
C ILE A 25 -3.72 8.72 -0.18
N THR A 26 -4.00 7.52 0.33
CA THR A 26 -4.21 7.26 1.76
C THR A 26 -3.04 6.48 2.34
N CYS A 27 -2.63 6.87 3.52
CA CYS A 27 -1.50 6.28 4.22
C CYS A 27 -1.86 6.03 5.67
N TRP A 28 -1.45 4.88 6.20
CA TRP A 28 -1.49 4.60 7.63
C TRP A 28 -0.08 4.66 8.22
N GLN A 29 0.09 5.43 9.30
CA GLN A 29 1.36 5.50 10.03
C GLN A 29 1.52 4.28 10.95
N GLY A 30 2.45 3.39 10.59
CA GLY A 30 2.90 2.31 11.46
C GLY A 30 4.00 2.75 12.43
N PRO A 31 4.51 1.83 13.27
CA PRO A 31 5.56 2.14 14.26
C PRO A 31 6.87 2.62 13.62
N ASP A 32 7.27 1.98 12.52
CA ASP A 32 8.54 2.21 11.83
C ASP A 32 8.42 2.05 10.29
N PHE A 33 7.20 2.13 9.77
CA PHE A 33 6.87 2.09 8.35
C PHE A 33 5.60 2.90 8.09
N VAL A 34 5.33 3.20 6.82
CA VAL A 34 4.10 3.83 6.36
C VAL A 34 3.43 2.90 5.35
N TYR A 35 2.21 2.49 5.63
CA TYR A 35 1.43 1.66 4.72
C TYR A 35 0.63 2.55 3.77
N VAL A 36 0.86 2.42 2.46
CA VAL A 36 0.08 3.07 1.40
C VAL A 36 -1.07 2.14 1.03
N GLU A 37 -2.26 2.50 1.49
CA GLU A 37 -3.46 1.69 1.34
C GLU A 37 -4.15 1.96 0.00
N HIS A 38 -4.42 3.22 -0.31
CA HIS A 38 -5.00 3.62 -1.59
C HIS A 38 -4.09 4.59 -2.31
N PHE A 39 -3.84 4.34 -3.59
CA PHE A 39 -3.17 5.28 -4.48
C PHE A 39 -3.83 5.27 -5.85
N ALA A 40 -4.48 6.38 -6.19
CA ALA A 40 -5.21 6.50 -7.44
C ALA A 40 -5.01 7.87 -8.08
N THR A 41 -4.83 7.88 -9.39
CA THR A 41 -4.86 9.09 -10.22
C THR A 41 -5.94 9.00 -11.28
N VAL A 42 -6.44 10.15 -11.70
CA VAL A 42 -7.42 10.25 -12.77
C VAL A 42 -6.79 9.74 -14.10
N PRO A 43 -7.55 9.07 -14.98
CA PRO A 43 -7.01 8.46 -16.19
C PRO A 43 -6.22 9.41 -17.10
N GLU A 44 -6.63 10.68 -17.15
CA GLU A 44 -6.12 11.73 -18.04
C GLU A 44 -4.66 12.12 -17.73
N VAL A 45 -4.18 11.79 -16.53
CA VAL A 45 -2.81 12.08 -16.11
C VAL A 45 -1.89 10.86 -16.06
N ARG A 46 -2.41 9.67 -16.41
CA ARG A 46 -1.61 8.44 -16.46
C ARG A 46 -0.53 8.55 -17.54
N GLY A 47 0.63 7.96 -17.25
CA GLY A 47 1.78 7.99 -18.17
C GLY A 47 2.54 9.33 -18.24
N LYS A 48 2.11 10.36 -17.50
CA LYS A 48 2.77 11.69 -17.46
C LYS A 48 3.79 11.84 -16.32
N GLY A 49 4.19 10.75 -15.67
CA GLY A 49 5.15 10.77 -14.55
C GLY A 49 4.58 11.21 -13.20
N ILE A 50 3.34 11.70 -13.12
CA ILE A 50 2.74 12.18 -11.85
C ILE A 50 2.81 11.13 -10.75
N GLY A 51 2.49 9.87 -11.05
CA GLY A 51 2.49 8.83 -10.03
C GLY A 51 3.88 8.60 -9.40
N SER A 52 4.94 8.74 -10.21
CA SER A 52 6.32 8.64 -9.72
C SER A 52 6.69 9.81 -8.83
N GLU A 53 6.37 11.03 -9.26
CA GLU A 53 6.61 12.24 -8.47
C GLU A 53 5.90 12.19 -7.11
N VAL A 54 4.68 11.68 -7.08
CA VAL A 54 3.91 11.50 -5.84
C VAL A 54 4.60 10.52 -4.89
N LEU A 55 5.08 9.38 -5.38
CA LEU A 55 5.80 8.41 -4.56
C LEU A 55 7.14 8.97 -4.04
N ASP A 56 7.84 9.77 -4.84
CA ASP A 56 9.07 10.44 -4.41
C ASP A 56 8.82 11.47 -3.31
N ARG A 57 7.78 12.30 -3.48
CA ARG A 57 7.36 13.28 -2.46
C ARG A 57 6.91 12.57 -1.18
N LEU A 58 6.16 11.48 -1.30
CA LEU A 58 5.72 10.69 -0.14
C LEU A 58 6.92 10.09 0.60
N SER A 59 7.88 9.52 -0.14
CA SER A 59 9.11 8.95 0.44
C SER A 59 10.00 10.02 1.09
N ALA A 60 9.94 11.27 0.64
CA ALA A 60 10.66 12.38 1.27
C ALA A 60 9.92 12.95 2.50
N LEU A 61 8.59 12.82 2.54
CA LEU A 61 7.74 13.29 3.63
C LEU A 61 7.91 12.43 4.89
N TYR A 62 8.14 11.13 4.74
CA TYR A 62 8.28 10.21 5.85
C TYR A 62 9.74 9.76 6.02
N ALA A 63 10.19 9.69 7.27
CA ALA A 63 11.50 9.13 7.61
C ALA A 63 11.52 7.59 7.62
N TYR A 64 10.38 6.95 7.35
CA TYR A 64 10.18 5.51 7.43
C TYR A 64 9.92 4.89 6.05
N PRO A 65 10.27 3.60 5.85
CA PRO A 65 9.96 2.89 4.61
C PRO A 65 8.47 2.87 4.29
N LEU A 66 8.17 2.92 3.00
CA LEU A 66 6.81 2.78 2.47
C LEU A 66 6.54 1.30 2.19
N VAL A 67 5.38 0.82 2.61
CA VAL A 67 4.87 -0.54 2.37
C VAL A 67 3.56 -0.42 1.59
N LEU A 68 3.34 -1.26 0.58
CA LEU A 68 2.07 -1.33 -0.13
C LEU A 68 1.77 -2.75 -0.58
N GLU A 69 0.52 -3.01 -0.93
CA GLU A 69 0.06 -4.28 -1.46
C GLU A 69 -0.04 -4.25 -2.99
N VAL A 70 0.34 -5.36 -3.63
CA VAL A 70 0.18 -5.56 -5.07
C VAL A 70 -0.41 -6.93 -5.37
N GLU A 71 -1.20 -7.01 -6.44
CA GLU A 71 -1.67 -8.27 -6.99
C GLU A 71 -0.50 -9.19 -7.36
N LEU A 72 -0.73 -10.50 -7.25
CA LEU A 72 0.20 -11.49 -7.77
C LEU A 72 0.43 -11.26 -9.28
N PRO A 73 1.64 -11.51 -9.81
CA PRO A 73 2.02 -11.23 -11.20
C PRO A 73 1.40 -12.20 -12.23
N LEU A 74 0.13 -12.60 -12.03
CA LEU A 74 -0.61 -13.55 -12.86
C LEU A 74 -1.15 -12.90 -14.14
N GLU A 75 -1.51 -11.61 -14.08
CA GLU A 75 -2.06 -10.86 -15.20
C GLU A 75 -1.12 -9.74 -15.68
N GLU A 76 -1.23 -9.35 -16.95
CA GLU A 76 -0.40 -8.29 -17.54
C GLU A 76 -0.51 -6.98 -16.75
N MET A 77 -1.71 -6.62 -16.28
CA MET A 77 -1.92 -5.43 -15.47
C MET A 77 -1.23 -5.51 -14.11
N ALA A 78 -1.25 -6.66 -13.43
CA ALA A 78 -0.52 -6.87 -12.18
C ALA A 78 1.00 -6.75 -12.39
N GLN A 79 1.53 -7.37 -13.45
CA GLN A 79 2.95 -7.28 -13.80
C GLN A 79 3.37 -5.83 -14.10
N ARG A 80 2.53 -5.07 -14.80
CA ARG A 80 2.77 -3.64 -15.08
C ARG A 80 2.73 -2.78 -13.83
N ARG A 81 1.83 -3.07 -12.87
CA ARG A 81 1.79 -2.42 -11.55
C ARG A 81 3.07 -2.70 -10.75
N ILE A 82 3.49 -3.95 -10.66
CA ILE A 82 4.75 -4.34 -10.01
C ILE A 82 5.94 -3.63 -10.68
N GLY A 83 6.00 -3.62 -12.01
CA GLY A 83 7.03 -2.94 -12.77
C GLY A 83 7.07 -1.42 -12.51
N PHE A 84 5.91 -0.78 -12.36
CA PHE A 84 5.82 0.62 -11.95
C PHE A 84 6.43 0.84 -10.57
N TYR A 85 6.06 0.05 -9.56
CA TYR A 85 6.61 0.21 -8.21
C TYR A 85 8.11 -0.12 -8.14
N ARG A 86 8.60 -1.12 -8.88
CA ARG A 86 10.04 -1.42 -9.00
C ARG A 86 10.83 -0.23 -9.54
N ARG A 87 10.36 0.42 -10.60
CA ARG A 87 11.01 1.64 -11.14
C ARG A 87 10.98 2.81 -10.16
N ASN A 88 10.03 2.81 -9.22
CA ASN A 88 9.91 3.80 -8.15
C ASN A 88 10.59 3.34 -6.85
N GLY A 89 11.54 2.40 -6.91
CA GLY A 89 12.40 2.03 -5.78
C GLY A 89 11.79 1.05 -4.79
N PHE A 90 10.67 0.39 -5.13
CA PHE A 90 10.10 -0.66 -4.30
C PHE A 90 10.72 -2.03 -4.62
N ALA A 91 11.11 -2.77 -3.59
CA ALA A 91 11.44 -4.19 -3.65
C ALA A 91 10.18 -5.03 -3.44
N LEU A 92 10.05 -6.15 -4.17
CA LEU A 92 8.96 -7.10 -4.01
C LEU A 92 9.32 -8.12 -2.94
N TRP A 93 8.44 -8.32 -1.96
CA TRP A 93 8.54 -9.40 -0.98
C TRP A 93 7.69 -10.57 -1.46
N GLU A 94 8.33 -11.49 -2.18
CA GLU A 94 7.69 -12.62 -2.87
C GLU A 94 7.92 -13.98 -2.20
N ASN A 95 8.78 -14.04 -1.18
CA ASN A 95 9.07 -15.28 -0.44
C ASN A 95 8.08 -15.49 0.71
N SER A 96 7.28 -14.48 1.04
CA SER A 96 6.33 -14.48 2.13
C SER A 96 4.90 -14.46 1.61
N HIS A 97 4.13 -15.49 1.97
CA HIS A 97 2.73 -15.58 1.59
C HIS A 97 1.89 -14.55 2.35
N TYR A 98 1.25 -13.62 1.62
CA TYR A 98 0.36 -12.60 2.18
C TYR A 98 -1.06 -12.74 1.62
N VAL A 99 -2.02 -12.58 2.52
CA VAL A 99 -3.45 -12.56 2.22
C VAL A 99 -4.02 -11.27 2.76
N GLN A 100 -4.67 -10.49 1.92
CA GLN A 100 -5.44 -9.34 2.33
C GLN A 100 -6.77 -9.81 2.96
N PRO A 101 -7.07 -9.43 4.21
CA PRO A 101 -8.39 -9.65 4.79
C PRO A 101 -9.46 -8.84 4.07
N PRO A 102 -10.69 -9.38 3.93
CA PRO A 102 -11.76 -8.63 3.31
C PRO A 102 -12.24 -7.50 4.22
N TYR A 103 -12.42 -6.28 3.69
CA TYR A 103 -13.02 -5.15 4.44
C TYR A 103 -14.46 -5.45 4.90
N GLN A 104 -15.20 -6.24 4.13
CA GLN A 104 -16.57 -6.65 4.44
C GLN A 104 -16.63 -8.16 4.56
N LYS A 105 -17.36 -8.68 5.56
CA LYS A 105 -17.47 -10.13 5.82
C LYS A 105 -17.97 -10.96 4.63
N THR A 106 -18.62 -10.34 3.65
CA THR A 106 -19.14 -10.97 2.44
C THR A 106 -18.15 -11.06 1.30
N CYS A 107 -17.01 -10.36 1.40
CA CYS A 107 -15.95 -10.42 0.40
C CYS A 107 -14.97 -11.54 0.73
N ASN A 108 -14.34 -12.08 -0.31
CA ASN A 108 -13.30 -13.09 -0.14
C ASN A 108 -11.96 -12.43 0.17
N PRO A 109 -11.10 -13.09 0.98
CA PRO A 109 -9.71 -12.71 1.11
C PRO A 109 -8.98 -12.83 -0.24
N ILE A 110 -7.94 -12.04 -0.44
CA ILE A 110 -7.20 -11.95 -1.72
C ILE A 110 -5.72 -12.21 -1.46
N ALA A 111 -5.09 -13.11 -2.23
CA ALA A 111 -3.64 -13.29 -2.16
C ALA A 111 -2.95 -12.14 -2.89
N LEU A 112 -1.99 -11.51 -2.22
CA LEU A 112 -1.23 -10.36 -2.69
C LEU A 112 0.24 -10.53 -2.28
N TYR A 113 1.10 -9.67 -2.80
CA TYR A 113 2.44 -9.45 -2.25
C TYR A 113 2.54 -8.10 -1.57
N LEU A 114 3.51 -7.96 -0.67
CA LEU A 114 3.94 -6.65 -0.19
C LEU A 114 5.09 -6.14 -1.06
N MET A 115 5.12 -4.84 -1.27
CA MET A 115 6.27 -4.14 -1.84
C MET A 115 6.74 -3.06 -0.89
N VAL A 116 8.06 -2.92 -0.76
CA VAL A 116 8.68 -2.02 0.22
C VAL A 116 9.70 -1.09 -0.43
N ARG A 117 9.60 0.22 -0.16
CA ARG A 117 10.57 1.25 -0.58
C ARG A 117 11.21 1.89 0.64
N GLY A 118 12.53 1.97 0.65
CA GLY A 118 13.31 2.52 1.76
C GLY A 118 14.27 1.49 2.33
N THR A 119 14.93 1.83 3.43
CA THR A 119 15.91 0.98 4.11
C THR A 119 15.47 0.68 5.54
N GLY A 120 15.92 -0.43 6.13
CA GLY A 120 15.63 -0.77 7.52
C GLY A 120 14.48 -1.76 7.72
N LEU A 121 13.89 -2.27 6.63
CA LEU A 121 13.00 -3.42 6.65
C LEU A 121 13.60 -4.56 5.82
N ASP A 122 13.48 -5.78 6.34
CA ASP A 122 13.85 -7.03 5.69
C ASP A 122 12.66 -8.00 5.69
N GLU A 123 12.48 -8.70 4.58
CA GLU A 123 11.33 -9.58 4.40
C GLU A 123 11.27 -10.68 5.47
N VAL A 124 12.41 -11.30 5.79
CA VAL A 124 12.48 -12.45 6.70
C VAL A 124 12.19 -12.01 8.14
N SER A 125 12.76 -10.90 8.59
CA SER A 125 12.56 -10.42 9.97
C SER A 125 11.26 -9.66 10.18
N ASP A 126 10.79 -8.90 9.20
CA ASP A 126 9.76 -7.89 9.41
C ASP A 126 8.38 -8.25 8.85
N PHE A 127 8.29 -9.17 7.89
CA PHE A 127 7.02 -9.53 7.26
C PHE A 127 5.93 -9.90 8.28
N LYS A 128 6.24 -10.78 9.24
CA LYS A 128 5.24 -11.26 10.22
C LYS A 128 4.67 -10.14 11.08
N ARG A 129 5.51 -9.19 11.52
CA ARG A 129 5.07 -8.07 12.36
C ARG A 129 4.28 -7.03 11.56
N ILE A 130 4.68 -6.76 10.31
CA ILE A 130 3.96 -5.84 9.42
C ILE A 130 2.59 -6.41 9.07
N ARG A 131 2.53 -7.68 8.67
CA ARG A 131 1.25 -8.37 8.40
C ARG A 131 0.32 -8.33 9.61
N LYS A 132 0.84 -8.63 10.80
CA LYS A 132 0.05 -8.56 12.05
C LYS A 132 -0.51 -7.15 12.27
N TRP A 133 0.33 -6.13 12.09
CA TRP A 133 -0.09 -4.73 12.23
C TRP A 133 -1.17 -4.35 11.21
N LEU A 134 -1.02 -4.72 9.93
CA LEU A 134 -2.04 -4.48 8.90
C LEU A 134 -3.38 -5.10 9.29
N TYR A 135 -3.35 -6.35 9.76
CA TYR A 135 -4.56 -7.06 10.16
C TYR A 135 -5.24 -6.38 11.34
N GLN A 136 -4.49 -5.94 12.35
CA GLN A 136 -5.06 -5.31 13.56
C GLN A 136 -5.56 -3.89 13.30
N GLU A 137 -4.72 -3.06 12.70
CA GLU A 137 -4.92 -1.61 12.66
C GLU A 137 -5.67 -1.15 11.40
N VAL A 138 -5.45 -1.80 10.26
CA VAL A 138 -6.08 -1.42 8.98
C VAL A 138 -7.35 -2.23 8.77
N TYR A 139 -7.24 -3.56 8.78
CA TYR A 139 -8.35 -4.44 8.43
C TYR A 139 -9.25 -4.81 9.62
N GLN A 140 -8.82 -4.54 10.86
CA GLN A 140 -9.51 -4.95 12.10
C GLN A 140 -9.87 -6.45 12.09
N CYS A 141 -8.99 -7.27 11.52
CA CYS A 141 -9.11 -8.71 11.38
C CYS A 141 -8.34 -9.42 12.51
N PRO A 142 -9.01 -10.23 13.36
CA PRO A 142 -8.35 -10.98 14.43
C PRO A 142 -7.72 -12.30 13.95
N ASP A 143 -7.98 -12.72 12.71
CA ASP A 143 -7.49 -14.00 12.17
C ASP A 143 -6.14 -13.84 11.49
N PHE A 144 -5.05 -14.09 12.24
CA PHE A 144 -3.70 -14.05 11.70
C PHE A 144 -3.27 -15.34 10.99
N GLU A 145 -4.14 -16.34 10.85
CA GLU A 145 -3.87 -17.54 10.07
C GLU A 145 -4.74 -17.59 8.81
N LEU A 146 -5.35 -16.46 8.44
CA LEU A 146 -6.26 -16.33 7.30
C LEU A 146 -5.67 -16.95 6.02
N GLN A 147 -6.40 -17.93 5.49
CA GLN A 147 -6.10 -18.61 4.23
C GLN A 147 -7.14 -18.24 3.18
N LEU A 148 -6.80 -18.46 1.91
CA LEU A 148 -7.79 -18.39 0.84
C LEU A 148 -8.84 -19.49 1.02
N PRO A 149 -10.12 -19.23 0.69
CA PRO A 149 -11.13 -20.27 0.66
C PRO A 149 -10.72 -21.38 -0.32
N LEU A 150 -11.09 -22.61 0.03
CA LEU A 150 -10.93 -23.81 -0.80
C LEU A 150 -11.78 -23.74 -2.08
#